data_AF-A0A9E4ZCL7-F1
#
_entry.id   AF-A0A9E4ZCL7-F1
#
_cell.length_a   1.000
_cell.length_b   1.000
_cell.length_c   1.000
_cell.angle_alpha   90.00
_cell.angle_beta   90.00
_cell.angle_gamma   90.00
#
_symmetry.space_group_name_H-M   'P 1'
#
loop_
_entity.id
_entity.type
_entity.pdbx_description
1 polymer ?
#
loop_
_entity_poly.entity_id
_entity_poly.type
_entity_poly.pdbx_seq_one_letter_code
_entity_poly.pdbx_strand_id
1 'polypeptide(L)'
;MRINLEPIGIIKKAGKYSEILIYSEFEQIIKNLVSMVGKGSVGGQELLVVHKNYTSSDGHQVEVTKTEVVERDGNVLKVGKMNANDDSVIDIRLSITDGLSGDL
;
A
#
# COMPACT_ATOMS: atom_id res chain seq x y z
N MET A 1 -14.28 20.25 -9.94
CA MET A 1 -13.57 19.17 -10.65
C MET A 1 -13.90 17.85 -9.97
N ARG A 2 -14.49 16.88 -10.67
CA ARG A 2 -14.71 15.52 -10.12
C ARG A 2 -13.61 14.63 -10.71
N ILE A 3 -12.59 14.33 -9.91
CA ILE A 3 -11.56 13.36 -10.28
C ILE A 3 -12.11 11.98 -9.93
N ASN A 4 -12.17 11.08 -10.91
CA ASN A 4 -12.53 9.69 -10.67
C ASN A 4 -11.25 8.91 -10.33
N LEU A 5 -11.21 8.32 -9.14
CA LEU A 5 -10.11 7.47 -8.71
C LEU A 5 -10.48 6.01 -8.97
N GLU A 6 -9.72 5.36 -9.85
CA GLU A 6 -9.88 3.94 -10.16
C GLU A 6 -9.16 3.08 -9.12
N PRO A 7 -9.85 2.13 -8.48
CA PRO A 7 -9.21 1.21 -7.55
C PRO A 7 -8.24 0.26 -8.25
N ILE A 8 -7.04 0.13 -7.71
CA ILE A 8 -6.04 -0.85 -8.16
C ILE A 8 -6.10 -2.16 -7.37
N GLY A 9 -6.88 -2.18 -6.29
CA GLY A 9 -6.97 -3.32 -5.39
C GLY A 9 -7.94 -3.08 -4.24
N ILE A 10 -7.94 -4.01 -3.29
CA ILE A 10 -8.79 -3.99 -2.10
C ILE A 10 -8.01 -4.36 -0.84
N ILE A 11 -8.35 -3.72 0.27
CA ILE A 11 -7.83 -4.02 1.60
C ILE A 11 -8.83 -4.92 2.33
N LYS A 12 -8.38 -6.07 2.80
CA LYS A 12 -9.15 -6.99 3.64
C LYS A 12 -8.51 -7.13 5.01
N LYS A 13 -9.32 -7.12 6.06
CA LYS A 13 -8.84 -7.39 7.41
C LYS A 13 -8.59 -8.88 7.60
N ALA A 14 -7.38 -9.25 8.02
CA ALA A 14 -6.95 -10.63 8.22
C ALA A 14 -6.42 -10.85 9.65
N GLY A 15 -7.34 -10.89 10.62
CA GLY A 15 -7.00 -11.11 12.04
C GLY A 15 -6.12 -10.01 12.63
N LYS A 16 -4.84 -10.32 12.87
CA LYS A 16 -3.82 -9.38 13.39
C LYS A 16 -3.11 -8.57 12.29
N TYR A 17 -3.41 -8.86 11.02
CA TYR A 17 -2.84 -8.22 9.84
C TYR A 17 -3.96 -7.66 8.95
N SER A 18 -3.54 -6.98 7.90
CA SER A 18 -4.40 -6.69 6.74
C SER A 18 -3.78 -7.31 5.49
N GLU A 19 -4.62 -7.67 4.53
CA GLU A 19 -4.21 -8.17 3.22
C GLU A 19 -4.60 -7.14 2.16
N ILE A 20 -3.65 -6.80 1.31
CA ILE A 20 -3.85 -5.92 0.16
C ILE A 20 -3.78 -6.81 -1.08
N LEU A 21 -4.93 -6.98 -1.74
CA LEU A 21 -5.01 -7.69 -3.01
C LEU A 21 -4.96 -6.66 -4.14
N ILE A 22 -3.96 -6.75 -5.01
CA ILE A 22 -3.84 -5.93 -6.21
C ILE A 22 -4.47 -6.67 -7.39
N TYR A 23 -5.35 -6.01 -8.14
CA TYR A 23 -6.00 -6.64 -9.30
C TYR A 23 -4.97 -6.99 -10.37
N SER A 24 -5.22 -8.09 -11.09
CA SER A 24 -4.25 -8.66 -12.03
C SER A 24 -3.87 -7.71 -13.17
N GLU A 25 -4.76 -6.80 -13.56
CA GLU A 25 -4.48 -5.76 -14.55
C GLU A 25 -3.39 -4.77 -14.08
N PHE A 26 -3.17 -4.68 -12.76
CA PHE A 26 -2.14 -3.84 -12.13
C PHE A 26 -0.94 -4.64 -11.58
N GLU A 27 -0.73 -5.87 -12.04
CA GLU A 27 0.39 -6.72 -11.60
C GLU A 27 1.77 -6.04 -11.74
N GLN A 28 1.91 -5.13 -12.71
CA GLN A 28 3.14 -4.36 -12.92
C GLN A 28 3.56 -3.58 -11.66
N ILE A 29 2.61 -3.12 -10.84
CA ILE A 29 2.90 -2.42 -9.58
C ILE A 29 3.68 -3.34 -8.63
N ILE A 30 3.25 -4.60 -8.51
CA ILE A 30 3.94 -5.60 -7.69
C ILE A 30 5.34 -5.90 -8.25
N LYS A 31 5.46 -6.04 -9.58
CA LYS A 31 6.77 -6.23 -10.23
C LYS A 31 7.72 -5.08 -9.95
N ASN A 32 7.22 -3.84 -9.98
CA ASN A 32 7.99 -2.65 -9.65
C ASN A 32 8.45 -2.66 -8.19
N LEU A 33 7.56 -2.96 -7.23
CA LEU A 33 7.93 -3.08 -5.81
C LEU A 33 9.04 -4.11 -5.60
N VAL A 34 8.91 -5.30 -6.20
CA VAL A 34 9.94 -6.35 -6.10
C VAL A 34 11.26 -5.88 -6.71
N SER A 35 11.21 -5.21 -7.87
CA SER A 35 12.41 -4.70 -8.55
C SER A 35 13.17 -3.67 -7.71
N MET A 36 12.45 -2.82 -6.97
CA MET A 36 13.04 -1.80 -6.09
C MET A 36 13.71 -2.38 -4.85
N VAL A 37 13.18 -3.48 -4.30
CA VAL A 37 13.80 -4.21 -3.18
C VAL A 37 15.00 -5.06 -3.64
N GLY A 38 15.06 -5.40 -4.93
CA GLY A 38 16.14 -6.17 -5.53
C GLY A 38 16.10 -7.65 -5.15
N LYS A 39 17.24 -8.22 -4.71
CA LYS A 39 17.34 -9.64 -4.31
C LYS A 39 16.80 -9.91 -2.90
N GLY A 40 16.37 -8.88 -2.17
CA GLY A 40 15.81 -9.00 -0.82
C GLY A 40 14.36 -9.47 -0.82
N SER A 41 13.88 -9.93 0.34
CA SER A 41 12.44 -10.15 0.54
C SER A 41 11.74 -8.79 0.62
N VAL A 42 10.52 -8.70 0.06
CA VAL A 42 9.64 -7.52 0.24
C VAL A 42 9.19 -7.41 1.71
N GLY A 43 9.27 -8.49 2.49
CA GLY A 43 9.00 -8.46 3.93
C GLY A 43 9.99 -7.55 4.69
N GLY A 44 9.47 -6.84 5.70
CA GLY A 44 10.20 -5.86 6.49
C GLY A 44 10.26 -4.46 5.86
N GLN A 45 9.76 -4.28 4.64
CA GLN A 45 9.76 -2.97 3.99
C GLN A 45 8.55 -2.14 4.44
N GLU A 46 8.78 -0.84 4.63
CA GLU A 46 7.70 0.11 4.88
C GLU A 46 6.97 0.45 3.56
N LEU A 47 5.65 0.39 3.60
CA LEU A 47 4.75 0.64 2.48
C LEU A 47 3.82 1.81 2.84
N LEU A 48 3.69 2.75 1.91
CA LEU A 48 2.65 3.77 1.90
C LEU A 48 1.50 3.26 1.06
N VAL A 49 0.31 3.20 1.66
CA VAL A 49 -0.92 2.73 1.02
C VAL A 49 -1.87 3.91 0.93
N VAL A 50 -2.24 4.29 -0.28
CA VAL A 50 -3.28 5.29 -0.54
C VAL A 50 -4.59 4.54 -0.74
N HIS A 51 -5.58 4.82 0.11
CA HIS A 51 -6.89 4.19 0.06
C HIS A 51 -8.01 5.24 0.17
N LYS A 52 -9.27 4.87 -0.11
CA LYS A 52 -10.36 5.86 -0.06
C LYS A 52 -10.63 6.27 1.38
N ASN A 53 -10.96 7.55 1.58
CA ASN A 53 -11.40 8.04 2.87
C ASN A 53 -12.93 8.11 2.89
N TYR A 54 -13.60 7.11 3.48
CA TYR A 54 -15.06 7.10 3.63
C TYR A 54 -15.56 7.97 4.78
N THR A 55 -14.66 8.45 5.63
CA THR A 55 -14.96 9.15 6.89
C THR A 55 -14.67 10.65 6.83
N SER A 56 -14.35 11.20 5.67
CA SER A 56 -13.69 12.51 5.60
C SER A 56 -14.54 13.66 6.14
N SER A 57 -14.10 14.20 7.27
CA SER A 57 -14.55 15.49 7.81
C SER A 57 -13.78 16.67 7.21
N ASP A 58 -12.65 16.40 6.55
CA ASP A 58 -11.73 17.38 5.96
C ASP A 58 -11.94 17.61 4.46
N GLY A 59 -12.85 16.84 3.83
CA GLY A 59 -13.20 16.95 2.41
C GLY A 59 -12.25 16.23 1.45
N HIS A 60 -11.23 15.51 1.94
CA HIS A 60 -10.36 14.70 1.09
C HIS A 60 -11.02 13.34 0.74
N GLN A 61 -10.77 12.85 -0.48
CA GLN A 61 -11.35 11.58 -0.97
C GLN A 61 -10.48 10.35 -0.63
N VAL A 62 -9.25 10.57 -0.16
CA VAL A 62 -8.24 9.54 0.10
C VAL A 62 -7.54 9.78 1.43
N GLU A 63 -7.02 8.69 1.99
CA GLU A 63 -6.16 8.67 3.17
C GLU A 63 -4.88 7.90 2.83
N VAL A 64 -3.77 8.24 3.50
CA VAL A 64 -2.49 7.58 3.34
C VAL A 64 -2.13 6.89 4.65
N THR A 65 -2.00 5.57 4.61
CA THR A 65 -1.56 4.77 5.76
C THR A 65 -0.16 4.24 5.50
N LYS A 66 0.75 4.45 6.46
CA LYS A 66 2.06 3.80 6.50
C LYS A 66 1.96 2.48 7.25
N THR A 67 2.46 1.40 6.66
CA THR A 67 2.43 0.05 7.25
C THR A 67 3.66 -0.75 6.84
N GLU A 68 3.96 -1.82 7.54
CA GLU A 68 5.07 -2.73 7.21
C GLU A 68 4.55 -3.93 6.41
N VAL A 69 5.27 -4.32 5.36
CA VAL A 69 5.01 -5.56 4.63
C VAL A 69 5.53 -6.73 5.47
N VAL A 70 4.65 -7.67 5.79
CA VAL A 70 4.99 -8.88 6.53
C VAL A 70 5.42 -9.98 5.56
N GLU A 71 4.61 -10.21 4.53
CA GLU A 71 4.88 -11.20 3.50
C GLU A 71 4.17 -10.82 2.19
N ARG A 72 4.64 -11.40 1.09
CA ARG A 72 4.00 -11.28 -0.23
C ARG A 72 3.73 -12.68 -0.76
N ASP A 73 2.53 -12.87 -1.28
CA ASP A 73 2.14 -14.05 -2.05
C ASP A 73 1.50 -13.60 -3.37
N GLY A 74 2.20 -13.78 -4.49
CA GLY A 74 1.73 -13.30 -5.79
C GLY A 74 1.41 -11.80 -5.79
N ASN A 75 0.14 -11.48 -6.05
CA ASN A 75 -0.45 -10.13 -6.04
C ASN A 75 -1.08 -9.72 -4.71
N VAL A 76 -0.86 -10.51 -3.65
CA VAL A 76 -1.31 -10.24 -2.29
C VAL A 76 -0.14 -9.79 -1.43
N LEU A 77 -0.30 -8.65 -0.77
CA LEU A 77 0.63 -8.14 0.25
C LEU A 77 -0.04 -8.25 1.60
N LYS A 78 0.56 -9.03 2.51
CA LYS A 78 0.15 -9.02 3.90
C LYS A 78 0.93 -7.95 4.64
N VAL A 79 0.23 -7.09 5.33
CA VAL A 79 0.78 -5.90 5.97
C VAL A 79 0.35 -5.80 7.44
N GLY A 80 1.02 -4.93 8.18
CA GLY A 80 0.58 -4.52 9.52
C GLY A 80 -0.89 -4.08 9.52
N LYS A 81 -1.59 -4.28 10.64
CA LYS A 81 -3.03 -4.03 10.76
C LYS A 81 -3.38 -2.60 10.37
N MET A 82 -4.25 -2.45 9.38
CA MET A 82 -4.80 -1.17 8.93
C MET A 82 -6.25 -1.02 9.39
N ASN A 83 -6.68 0.21 9.67
CA ASN A 83 -8.07 0.54 9.99
C ASN A 83 -8.87 0.91 8.72
N ALA A 84 -8.79 0.08 7.68
CA ALA A 84 -9.36 0.34 6.36
C ALA A 84 -9.96 -0.94 5.76
N ASN A 85 -10.98 -1.51 6.43
CA ASN A 85 -11.56 -2.79 5.99
C ASN A 85 -12.49 -2.62 4.78
N ASP A 86 -12.36 -3.52 3.80
CA ASP A 86 -13.09 -3.52 2.51
C ASP A 86 -12.90 -2.20 1.74
N ASP A 87 -11.74 -1.58 1.93
CA ASP A 87 -11.41 -0.30 1.33
C ASP A 87 -10.69 -0.48 -0.02
N SER A 88 -10.98 0.43 -0.95
CA SER A 88 -10.35 0.48 -2.27
C SER A 88 -8.93 1.04 -2.16
N VAL A 89 -7.96 0.28 -2.65
CA VAL A 89 -6.59 0.78 -2.82
C VAL A 89 -6.53 1.62 -4.08
N ILE A 90 -5.91 2.80 -3.99
CA ILE A 90 -5.71 3.73 -5.10
C ILE A 90 -4.26 3.72 -5.58
N ASP A 91 -3.29 3.67 -4.66
CA ASP A 91 -1.85 3.58 -4.98
C ASP A 91 -1.09 2.88 -3.85
N ILE A 92 0.04 2.26 -4.17
CA ILE A 92 0.98 1.69 -3.20
C ILE A 92 2.41 2.03 -3.56
N ARG A 93 3.21 2.42 -2.57
CA ARG A 93 4.62 2.80 -2.75
C ARG A 93 5.48 2.31 -1.61
N LEU A 94 6.71 1.92 -1.90
CA LEU A 94 7.71 1.75 -0.85
C LEU A 94 8.02 3.10 -0.23
N SER A 95 8.07 3.14 1.10
CA SER A 95 8.61 4.27 1.85
C SER A 95 10.13 4.19 1.76
N ILE A 96 10.69 4.63 0.63
CA ILE A 96 12.14 4.79 0.51
C ILE A 96 12.50 6.03 1.33
N THR A 97 13.15 5.81 2.47
CA THR A 97 13.93 6.86 3.11
C THR A 97 15.19 7.00 2.29
N ASP A 98 15.15 7.76 1.18
CA ASP A 98 16.37 8.19 0.53
C ASP A 98 17.25 8.82 1.60
N GLY A 99 18.51 8.42 1.66
CA GLY A 99 19.46 8.77 2.72
C GLY A 99 19.65 10.28 2.87
N LEU A 100 18.71 10.93 3.56
CA LEU A 100 18.91 12.17 4.30
C LEU A 100 19.55 11.84 5.65
N SER A 101 20.56 10.97 5.66
CA SER A 101 21.71 11.18 6.54
C SER A 101 22.50 12.32 5.91
N GLY A 102 21.98 13.54 6.07
CA GLY A 102 22.80 14.73 5.91
C GLY A 102 23.82 14.68 7.03
N ASP A 103 25.03 14.23 6.71
CA ASP A 103 26.21 14.64 7.46
C ASP A 103 26.32 16.16 7.27
N LEU A 104 25.82 16.91 8.26
CA LEU A 104 26.17 18.31 8.54
C LEU A 104 26.98 18.36 9.83
#